data_AF-A0A1I3R6Q7-F1
#
_entry.id   AF-A0A1I3R6Q7-F1
#
_cell.length_a   1.000
_cell.length_b   1.000
_cell.length_c   1.000
_cell.angle_alpha   90.00
_cell.angle_beta   90.00
_cell.angle_gamma   90.00
#
_symmetry.space_group_name_H-M   'P 1'
#
loop_
_entity.id
_entity.type
_entity.pdbx_description
1 polymer ?
#
loop_
_entity_poly.entity_id
_entity_poly.type
_entity_poly.pdbx_seq_one_letter_code
_entity_poly.pdbx_strand_id
1 'polypeptide(L)'
;MAPINYPDTLHAEHYLVLVEYPNPKRTAPNSGRLHRNRADAEAEADEGARRLDPRLARRVQFRITTVTPVYLPRCVVCGQFPTGHPVAYPDWWAVHEDITEHSGWLATDQHVYCPAHRPDRED
;
A
#
# COMPACT_ATOMS: atom_id res chain seq x y z
N MET A 1 -5.55 -4.47 -31.83
CA MET A 1 -5.67 -5.16 -30.52
C MET A 1 -6.11 -4.10 -29.52
N ALA A 2 -7.26 -4.25 -28.86
CA ALA A 2 -7.74 -3.23 -27.92
C ALA A 2 -6.84 -3.23 -26.67
N PRO A 3 -6.43 -2.06 -26.14
CA PRO A 3 -5.70 -2.00 -24.88
C PRO A 3 -6.58 -2.63 -23.79
N ILE A 4 -6.05 -3.65 -23.12
CA ILE A 4 -6.72 -4.25 -21.97
C ILE A 4 -6.59 -3.23 -20.85
N ASN A 5 -7.68 -2.53 -20.53
CA ASN A 5 -7.70 -1.70 -19.34
C ASN A 5 -7.80 -2.62 -18.12
N TYR A 6 -6.88 -2.38 -17.22
CA TYR A 6 -6.52 -3.27 -16.15
C TYR A 6 -6.84 -2.53 -14.87
N PRO A 7 -7.85 -2.96 -14.08
CA PRO A 7 -8.30 -2.18 -12.95
C PRO A 7 -7.13 -1.94 -11.99
N ASP A 8 -6.82 -0.66 -11.81
CA ASP A 8 -5.92 -0.06 -10.83
C ASP A 8 -6.53 -0.07 -9.43
N THR A 9 -7.85 -0.23 -9.37
CA THR A 9 -8.66 -0.26 -8.15
C THR A 9 -9.22 -1.67 -7.94
N LEU A 10 -8.97 -2.23 -6.76
CA LEU A 10 -9.51 -3.52 -6.34
C LEU A 10 -10.53 -3.31 -5.21
N HIS A 11 -11.78 -3.68 -5.48
CA HIS A 11 -12.88 -3.65 -4.51
C HIS A 11 -12.94 -4.94 -3.69
N ALA A 12 -11.80 -5.31 -3.08
CA ALA A 12 -11.71 -6.43 -2.16
C ALA A 12 -11.14 -5.96 -0.82
N GLU A 13 -11.66 -6.52 0.27
CA GLU A 13 -11.22 -6.19 1.62
C GLU A 13 -9.75 -6.50 1.83
N HIS A 14 -9.02 -5.50 2.31
CA HIS A 14 -7.67 -5.64 2.83
C HIS A 14 -7.62 -5.13 4.25
N TYR A 15 -6.56 -5.48 4.97
CA TYR A 15 -6.40 -5.20 6.39
C TYR A 15 -5.11 -4.40 6.61
N LEU A 16 -5.22 -3.27 7.29
CA LEU A 16 -4.10 -2.44 7.72
C LEU A 16 -3.94 -2.53 9.23
N VAL A 17 -2.70 -2.72 9.69
CA VAL A 17 -2.37 -2.66 11.12
C VAL A 17 -1.95 -1.24 11.47
N LEU A 18 -2.69 -0.63 12.39
CA LEU A 18 -2.41 0.68 12.93
C LEU A 18 -1.85 0.56 14.36
N VAL A 19 -0.86 1.38 14.65
CA VAL A 19 -0.30 1.57 15.99
C VAL A 19 -0.95 2.82 16.59
N GLU A 20 -1.72 2.63 17.64
CA GLU A 20 -2.41 3.69 18.39
C GLU A 20 -1.61 4.03 19.63
N TYR A 21 -1.12 5.27 19.68
CA TYR A 21 -0.36 5.79 20.81
C TYR A 21 -1.33 6.48 21.78
N PRO A 22 -0.92 6.72 23.06
CA PRO A 22 -1.78 7.40 24.05
C PRO A 22 -2.28 8.77 23.61
N ASN A 23 -1.54 9.41 22.72
CA ASN A 23 -1.99 10.62 22.04
C ASN A 23 -2.72 10.20 20.75
N PRO A 24 -4.06 10.35 20.66
CA PRO A 24 -4.84 9.90 19.51
C PRO A 24 -4.46 10.62 18.20
N LYS A 25 -3.78 11.77 18.27
CA LYS A 25 -3.23 12.46 17.10
C LYS A 25 -1.99 11.77 16.50
N ARG A 26 -1.52 10.69 17.12
CA ARG A 26 -0.35 9.91 16.68
C ARG A 26 -0.75 8.49 16.31
N THR A 27 -1.77 8.31 15.48
CA THR A 27 -2.04 6.99 14.90
C THR A 27 -1.24 6.86 13.62
N ALA A 28 -0.51 5.75 13.46
CA ALA A 28 0.30 5.50 12.26
C ALA A 28 0.23 4.02 11.85
N PRO A 29 0.47 3.68 10.58
CA PRO A 29 0.66 2.31 10.18
C PRO A 29 1.82 1.65 10.94
N ASN A 30 1.69 0.36 11.26
CA ASN A 30 2.79 -0.40 11.87
C ASN A 30 3.91 -0.65 10.86
N SER A 31 3.61 -1.31 9.75
CA SER A 31 4.55 -1.50 8.63
C SER A 31 4.18 -0.73 7.36
N GLY A 32 2.97 -0.17 7.28
CA GLY A 32 2.41 0.40 6.05
C GLY A 32 1.88 -0.64 5.05
N ARG A 33 2.05 -1.94 5.33
CA ARG A 33 1.60 -3.02 4.45
C ARG A 33 0.11 -3.29 4.59
N LEU A 34 -0.57 -3.46 3.45
CA LEU A 34 -1.92 -4.03 3.39
C LEU A 34 -1.88 -5.55 3.26
N HIS A 35 -2.66 -6.22 4.09
CA HIS A 35 -2.82 -7.67 4.09
C HIS A 35 -4.10 -8.09 3.38
N ARG A 36 -4.03 -9.18 2.61
CA ARG A 36 -5.19 -9.73 1.89
C ARG A 36 -6.17 -10.47 2.79
N ASN A 37 -5.70 -10.93 3.96
CA ASN A 37 -6.50 -11.63 4.94
C ASN A 37 -6.23 -11.07 6.34
N ARG A 38 -7.19 -11.29 7.24
CA ARG A 38 -7.11 -10.80 8.61
C ARG A 38 -6.03 -11.49 9.44
N ALA A 39 -5.79 -12.79 9.22
CA ALA A 39 -4.82 -13.58 9.98
C ALA A 39 -3.38 -13.06 9.83
N ASP A 40 -2.99 -12.63 8.62
CA ASP A 40 -1.69 -12.02 8.38
C ASP A 40 -1.54 -10.66 9.10
N ALA A 41 -2.62 -9.88 9.15
CA ALA A 41 -2.65 -8.62 9.90
C ALA A 41 -2.57 -8.85 11.42
N GLU A 42 -3.22 -9.89 11.94
CA GLU A 42 -3.12 -10.31 13.34
C GLU A 42 -1.69 -10.77 13.68
N ALA A 43 -1.07 -11.58 12.82
CA ALA A 43 0.33 -11.99 12.98
C ALA A 43 1.30 -10.80 12.99
N GLU A 44 1.07 -9.79 12.14
CA GLU A 44 1.86 -8.56 12.18
C GLU A 44 1.65 -7.77 13.48
N ALA A 45 0.40 -7.62 13.93
CA ALA A 45 0.09 -6.91 15.18
C ALA A 45 0.75 -7.58 16.40
N ASP A 46 0.71 -8.91 16.47
CA ASP A 46 1.36 -9.70 17.51
C ASP A 46 2.88 -9.54 17.49
N GLU A 47 3.49 -9.60 16.30
CA GLU A 47 4.92 -9.40 16.13
C GLU A 47 5.33 -7.97 16.52
N GLY A 48 4.54 -6.97 16.12
CA GLY A 48 4.72 -5.58 16.54
C GLY A 48 4.67 -5.42 18.05
N ALA A 49 3.67 -6.04 18.71
CA ALA A 49 3.51 -6.00 20.15
C ALA A 49 4.70 -6.64 20.90
N ARG A 50 5.26 -7.74 20.38
CA ARG A 50 6.45 -8.40 20.96
C ARG A 50 7.71 -7.56 20.87
N ARG A 51 7.82 -6.70 19.86
CA ARG A 51 8.98 -5.82 19.63
C ARG A 51 8.94 -4.52 20.44
N LEU A 52 7.78 -4.17 21.01
CA LEU A 52 7.65 -2.93 21.79
C LEU A 52 8.46 -2.99 23.08
N ASP A 53 9.04 -1.85 23.44
CA ASP A 53 9.59 -1.64 24.77
C ASP A 53 8.49 -1.89 25.82
N PRO A 54 8.73 -2.67 26.89
CA PRO A 54 7.73 -2.99 27.90
C PRO A 54 7.05 -1.77 28.56
N ARG A 55 7.72 -0.61 28.59
CA ARG A 55 7.17 0.65 29.10
C ARG A 55 6.16 1.27 28.13
N LEU A 56 6.32 1.02 26.83
CA LEU A 56 5.41 1.44 25.77
C LEU A 56 4.29 0.42 25.53
N ALA A 57 4.53 -0.87 25.77
CA ALA A 57 3.55 -1.93 25.56
C ALA A 57 2.23 -1.74 26.34
N ARG A 58 2.25 -1.06 27.49
CA ARG A 58 1.04 -0.75 28.28
C ARG A 58 0.25 0.46 27.77
N ARG A 59 0.83 1.21 26.83
CA ARG A 59 0.38 2.53 26.38
C ARG A 59 0.01 2.55 24.91
N VAL A 60 0.54 1.60 24.14
CA VAL A 60 0.31 1.46 22.71
C VAL A 60 -0.67 0.32 22.48
N GLN A 61 -1.61 0.53 21.57
CA GLN A 61 -2.55 -0.50 21.12
C GLN A 61 -2.34 -0.75 19.62
N PHE A 62 -2.56 -1.99 19.19
CA PHE A 62 -2.60 -2.31 17.76
C PHE A 62 -4.05 -2.48 17.36
N ARG A 63 -4.49 -1.73 16.35
CA ARG A 63 -5.82 -1.82 15.77
C ARG A 63 -5.72 -2.31 14.34
N ILE A 64 -6.51 -3.33 14.01
CA ILE A 64 -6.67 -3.78 12.63
C ILE A 64 -7.88 -3.07 12.04
N THR A 65 -7.70 -2.41 10.91
CA THR A 65 -8.78 -1.75 10.17
C THR A 65 -8.93 -2.35 8.79
N THR A 66 -10.18 -2.42 8.31
CA THR A 66 -10.47 -2.80 6.92
C THR A 66 -10.23 -1.60 6.00
N VAL A 67 -9.70 -1.87 4.82
CA VAL A 67 -9.49 -0.90 3.75
C VAL A 67 -10.10 -1.44 2.46
N THR A 68 -11.03 -0.68 1.89
CA THR A 68 -11.68 -0.99 0.61
C THR A 68 -12.25 0.30 0.00
N PRO A 69 -11.98 0.60 -1.28
CA PRO A 69 -11.12 -0.15 -2.20
C PRO A 69 -9.63 -0.04 -1.84
N VAL A 70 -8.80 -0.82 -2.53
CA VAL A 70 -7.33 -0.66 -2.51
C VAL A 70 -6.82 -0.39 -3.91
N TYR A 71 -5.65 0.22 -4.00
CA TYR A 71 -5.05 0.64 -5.26
C TYR A 71 -3.82 -0.21 -5.59
N LEU A 72 -3.64 -0.56 -6.85
CA LEU A 72 -2.57 -1.40 -7.36
C LEU A 72 -1.68 -0.56 -8.28
N PRO A 73 -0.35 -0.49 -8.03
CA PRO A 73 0.56 0.38 -8.77
C PRO A 73 0.97 -0.24 -10.12
N ARG A 74 -0.02 -0.70 -10.89
CA ARG A 74 0.21 -1.44 -12.14
C ARG A 74 0.25 -0.51 -13.33
N CYS A 75 1.08 -0.82 -14.32
CA CYS A 75 1.04 -0.09 -15.57
C CYS A 75 -0.34 -0.21 -16.24
N VAL A 76 -0.99 0.91 -16.56
CA VAL A 76 -2.31 0.92 -17.22
C VAL A 76 -2.29 0.25 -18.60
N VAL A 77 -1.14 0.24 -19.28
CA VAL A 77 -1.00 -0.30 -20.64
C VAL A 77 -0.72 -1.81 -20.63
N CYS A 78 0.30 -2.26 -19.90
CA CYS A 78 0.73 -3.66 -19.92
C CYS A 78 0.40 -4.47 -18.66
N GLY A 79 -0.12 -3.83 -17.61
CA GLY A 79 -0.49 -4.47 -16.34
C GLY A 79 0.69 -4.90 -15.47
N GLN A 80 1.93 -4.60 -15.84
CA GLN A 80 3.12 -4.95 -15.06
C GLN A 80 3.16 -4.18 -13.73
N PHE A 81 3.77 -4.79 -12.71
CA PHE A 81 4.07 -4.18 -11.42
C PHE A 81 5.54 -3.75 -11.35
N PRO A 82 5.87 -2.74 -10.52
CA PRO A 82 7.24 -2.43 -10.15
C PRO A 82 7.92 -3.67 -9.55
N THR A 83 9.17 -3.91 -9.95
CA THR A 83 9.92 -5.07 -9.47
C THR A 83 10.11 -4.99 -7.96
N GLY A 84 9.80 -6.08 -7.25
CA GLY A 84 9.97 -6.16 -5.80
C GLY A 84 8.71 -5.86 -4.96
N HIS A 85 7.62 -5.37 -5.56
CA HIS A 85 6.46 -4.89 -4.79
C HIS A 85 5.11 -5.16 -5.47
N PRO A 86 4.37 -6.21 -5.07
CA PRO A 86 2.92 -6.26 -5.26
C PRO A 86 2.25 -5.81 -3.96
N VAL A 87 2.40 -4.53 -3.60
CA VAL A 87 1.71 -3.98 -2.42
C VAL A 87 0.43 -3.33 -2.92
N ALA A 88 -0.70 -3.65 -2.30
CA ALA A 88 -1.90 -2.84 -2.48
C ALA A 88 -1.75 -1.61 -1.58
N TYR A 89 -2.28 -0.47 -2.01
CA TYR A 89 -2.18 0.80 -1.28
C TYR A 89 -3.56 1.24 -0.80
N PRO A 90 -3.64 1.91 0.36
CA PRO A 90 -4.92 2.34 0.93
C PRO A 90 -5.54 3.52 0.19
N ASP A 91 -4.71 4.32 -0.48
CA ASP A 91 -5.12 5.48 -1.26
C ASP A 91 -4.11 5.75 -2.39
N TRP A 92 -4.51 6.63 -3.30
CA TRP A 92 -3.70 6.98 -4.47
C TRP A 92 -2.47 7.83 -4.12
N TRP A 93 -2.52 8.58 -3.02
CA TRP A 93 -1.37 9.36 -2.55
C TRP A 93 -0.21 8.45 -2.18
N ALA A 94 -0.49 7.36 -1.46
CA ALA A 94 0.50 6.34 -1.13
C ALA A 94 1.07 5.63 -2.38
N VAL A 95 0.26 5.43 -3.43
CA VAL A 95 0.75 4.95 -4.73
C VAL A 95 1.75 5.94 -5.34
N HIS A 96 1.40 7.23 -5.34
CA HIS A 96 2.28 8.27 -5.87
C HIS A 96 3.61 8.33 -5.14
N GLU A 97 3.60 8.37 -3.80
CA GLU A 97 4.82 8.41 -3.00
C GLU A 97 5.73 7.23 -3.34
N ASP A 98 5.20 6.00 -3.32
CA ASP A 98 6.00 4.80 -3.62
C ASP A 98 6.53 4.79 -5.06
N ILE A 99 5.70 5.11 -6.06
CA ILE A 99 6.13 5.11 -7.47
C ILE A 99 7.28 6.07 -7.74
N THR A 100 7.38 7.19 -7.02
CA THR A 100 8.52 8.11 -7.18
C THR A 100 9.86 7.49 -6.80
N GLU A 101 9.86 6.42 -6.00
CA GLU A 101 11.07 5.66 -5.63
C GLU A 101 11.47 4.63 -6.70
N HIS A 102 10.58 4.27 -7.62
CA HIS A 102 10.83 3.29 -8.68
C HIS A 102 11.37 3.96 -9.94
N SER A 103 12.68 3.84 -10.15
CA SER A 103 13.36 4.47 -11.30
C SER A 103 12.68 4.18 -12.63
N GLY A 104 12.30 5.26 -13.33
CA GLY A 104 11.67 5.21 -14.64
C GLY A 104 10.18 4.86 -14.63
N TRP A 105 9.54 4.64 -13.48
CA TRP A 105 8.08 4.58 -13.38
C TRP A 105 7.50 5.99 -13.27
N LEU A 106 6.23 6.13 -13.63
CA LEU A 106 5.49 7.39 -13.55
C LEU A 106 4.11 7.13 -12.94
N ALA A 107 3.74 7.89 -11.92
CA ALA A 107 2.38 7.97 -11.41
C ALA A 107 1.78 9.33 -11.77
N THR A 108 0.58 9.32 -12.33
CA THR A 108 -0.31 10.49 -12.52
C THR A 108 -1.52 10.33 -11.61
N ASP A 109 -2.37 11.35 -11.51
CA ASP A 109 -3.53 11.42 -10.60
C ASP A 109 -4.47 10.19 -10.61
N GLN A 110 -4.43 9.36 -11.66
CA GLN A 110 -5.27 8.16 -11.78
C GLN A 110 -4.56 6.96 -12.46
N HIS A 111 -3.31 7.09 -12.89
CA HIS A 111 -2.65 6.03 -13.65
C HIS A 111 -1.19 5.86 -13.28
N VAL A 112 -0.71 4.62 -13.39
CA VAL A 112 0.72 4.30 -13.31
C VAL A 112 1.19 3.83 -14.69
N TYR A 113 2.41 4.21 -15.06
CA TYR A 113 3.08 3.83 -16.29
C TYR A 113 4.44 3.21 -15.98
N CYS A 114 4.74 2.06 -16.59
CA CYS A 114 6.07 1.48 -16.50
C CYS A 114 7.04 2.22 -17.45
N PRO A 115 8.36 2.02 -17.30
CA PRO A 115 9.36 2.70 -18.13
C PRO A 115 9.16 2.54 -19.64
N ALA A 116 8.58 1.41 -20.08
CA ALA A 116 8.35 1.13 -21.50
C ALA A 116 7.12 1.83 -22.10
N HIS A 117 6.17 2.28 -21.27
CA HIS A 117 4.91 2.87 -21.73
C HIS A 117 4.70 4.29 -21.20
N ARG A 118 5.80 4.97 -20.84
CA ARG A 118 5.75 6.34 -20.33
C ARG A 118 5.24 7.29 -21.43
N PRO A 119 4.21 8.12 -21.15
CA PRO A 119 3.65 9.03 -22.14
C PRO A 119 4.59 10.17 -22.54
N ASP A 120 5.61 10.47 -21.72
CA ASP A 120 6.64 11.49 -21.98
C ASP A 120 7.87 10.95 -22.73
N ARG A 121 7.90 9.64 -23.00
CA ARG A 121 8.84 9.05 -23.96
C ARG A 121 8.17 9.05 -25.34
N GLU A 122 8.18 10.21 -25.99
CA GLU A 122 8.10 10.23 -27.45
C GLU A 122 9.43 9.68 -27.99
N ASP A 123 9.38 8.69 -28.89
CA ASP A 123 10.54 8.25 -29.68
C ASP A 123 11.05 9.38 -30.59
#